data_AF-A0A7C4AM95-F1
#
_entry.id   AF-A0A7C4AM95-F1
#
_cell.length_a   1.000
_cell.length_b   1.000
_cell.length_c   1.000
_cell.angle_alpha   90.00
_cell.angle_beta   90.00
_cell.angle_gamma   90.00
#
_symmetry.space_group_name_H-M   'P 1'
#
loop_
_entity.id
_entity.type
_entity.pdbx_description
1 polymer ?
#
loop_
_entity_poly.entity_id
_entity_poly.type
_entity_poly.pdbx_seq_one_letter_code
_entity_poly.pdbx_strand_id
1 'polypeptide(L)'
;MNRNKTIGIFLALVGLCCARLDFFVPFPTEDIFFLVVKAIGTALALSGLYVFAAGMKVTTKRLRICSECKAVNSAVATVCSCCNKPLQLNQCPDRQ
;
A
#
# COMPACT_ATOMS: atom_id res chain seq x y z
N MET A 1 9.96 -2.42 14.20
CA MET A 1 8.99 -1.67 13.36
C MET A 1 9.76 -0.65 12.52
N ASN A 2 9.51 -0.53 11.21
CA ASN A 2 10.30 0.35 10.32
C ASN A 2 10.06 1.83 10.67
N ARG A 3 11.12 2.64 10.88
CA ARG A 3 11.03 4.05 11.29
C ARG A 3 10.09 4.88 10.41
N ASN A 4 10.14 4.66 9.08
CA ASN A 4 9.30 5.35 8.11
C ASN A 4 7.80 4.98 8.25
N LYS A 5 7.49 3.75 8.69
CA LYS A 5 6.09 3.34 8.94
C LYS A 5 5.51 4.07 10.14
N THR A 6 6.29 4.19 11.22
CA THR A 6 5.85 4.91 12.42
C THR A 6 5.63 6.40 12.14
N ILE A 7 6.58 7.03 11.42
CA ILE A 7 6.47 8.44 11.01
C ILE A 7 5.28 8.66 10.09
N GLY A 8 5.08 7.78 9.09
CA GLY A 8 3.95 7.86 8.16
C GLY A 8 2.58 7.73 8.84
N ILE A 9 2.43 6.76 9.76
CA ILE A 9 1.19 6.61 10.54
C ILE A 9 0.95 7.85 11.42
N PHE A 10 1.99 8.35 12.09
CA PHE A 10 1.86 9.52 12.96
C PHE A 10 1.43 10.76 12.17
N LEU A 11 2.08 11.04 11.04
CA LEU A 11 1.67 12.12 10.12
C LEU A 11 0.24 11.94 9.61
N ALA A 12 -0.15 10.71 9.27
CA ALA A 12 -1.49 10.41 8.81
C ALA A 12 -2.57 10.70 9.87
N LEU A 13 -2.30 10.33 11.11
CA LEU A 13 -3.20 10.57 12.24
C LEU A 13 -3.31 12.06 12.59
N VAL A 14 -2.20 12.79 12.63
CA VAL A 14 -2.21 14.24 12.88
C VAL A 14 -2.97 14.96 11.77
N GLY A 15 -2.71 14.61 10.51
CA GLY A 15 -3.43 15.17 9.36
C GLY A 15 -4.93 14.88 9.41
N LEU A 16 -5.32 13.65 9.76
CA LEU A 16 -6.73 13.28 9.91
C LEU A 16 -7.43 14.06 11.03
N CYS A 17 -6.76 14.23 12.17
CA CYS A 17 -7.27 15.05 13.28
C CYS A 17 -7.49 16.50 12.84
N CYS A 18 -6.54 17.10 12.11
CA CYS A 18 -6.68 18.45 11.56
C CYS A 18 -7.80 18.55 10.50
N ALA A 19 -7.92 17.56 9.63
CA ALA A 19 -8.94 17.51 8.58
C ALA A 19 -10.37 17.30 9.11
N ARG A 20 -10.49 16.74 10.32
CA ARG A 20 -11.75 16.45 10.99
C ARG A 20 -11.98 17.31 12.24
N LEU A 21 -11.29 18.45 12.35
CA LEU A 21 -11.52 19.41 13.43
C LEU A 21 -13.00 19.85 13.52
N ASP A 22 -13.70 19.90 12.40
CA ASP A 22 -15.14 20.20 12.32
C ASP A 22 -16.04 19.19 13.05
N PHE A 23 -15.55 17.97 13.30
CA PHE A 23 -16.31 16.94 14.03
C PHE A 23 -16.27 17.15 15.54
N PHE A 24 -15.22 17.82 16.04
CA PHE A 24 -15.03 18.08 17.47
C PHE A 24 -15.56 19.45 17.88
N VAL A 25 -15.63 20.41 16.95
CA VAL A 25 -16.19 21.72 17.22
C VAL A 25 -17.05 22.15 16.03
N PRO A 26 -18.38 22.32 16.20
CA PRO A 26 -19.25 22.80 15.15
C PRO A 26 -18.99 24.30 14.95
N PHE A 27 -18.00 24.62 14.11
CA PHE A 27 -17.77 25.97 13.63
C PHE A 27 -18.58 26.20 12.35
N PRO A 28 -19.04 27.44 12.08
CA PRO A 28 -19.63 27.77 10.80
C PRO A 28 -18.61 27.55 9.70
N THR A 29 -18.93 26.66 8.76
CA THR A 29 -18.06 26.24 7.63
C THR A 29 -17.77 27.34 6.61
N GLU A 30 -18.18 28.59 6.87
CA GLU A 30 -18.02 29.73 5.98
C GLU A 30 -16.69 30.47 6.17
N ASP A 31 -15.94 30.16 7.22
CA ASP A 31 -14.63 30.77 7.44
C ASP A 31 -13.57 30.13 6.54
N ILE A 32 -12.99 30.94 5.65
CA ILE A 32 -11.89 30.58 4.75
C ILE A 32 -10.73 29.92 5.53
N PHE A 33 -10.51 30.34 6.77
CA PHE A 33 -9.53 29.74 7.69
C PHE A 33 -9.78 28.25 7.93
N PHE A 34 -11.03 27.85 8.15
CA PHE A 34 -11.40 26.45 8.40
C PHE A 34 -11.20 25.59 7.16
N LEU A 35 -11.49 26.13 5.97
CA LEU A 35 -11.23 25.46 4.70
C LEU A 35 -9.72 25.23 4.49
N VAL A 36 -8.88 26.20 4.83
CA VAL A 36 -7.42 26.10 4.75
C VAL A 36 -6.88 25.05 5.73
N VAL A 37 -7.37 25.04 6.98
CA VAL A 37 -6.95 24.03 7.98
C VAL A 37 -7.35 22.62 7.54
N LYS A 38 -8.57 22.45 6.99
CA LYS A 38 -9.02 21.19 6.40
C LYS A 38 -8.11 20.74 5.26
N ALA A 39 -7.76 21.64 4.34
CA ALA A 39 -6.90 21.33 3.20
C ALA A 39 -5.47 20.95 3.64
N ILE A 40 -4.92 21.64 4.64
CA ILE A 40 -3.61 21.31 5.20
C ILE A 40 -3.66 19.95 5.92
N GLY A 41 -4.71 19.69 6.70
CA GLY A 41 -4.92 18.42 7.38
C GLY A 41 -5.01 17.25 6.41
N THR A 42 -5.77 17.38 5.33
CA THR A 42 -5.88 16.32 4.31
C THR A 42 -4.57 16.11 3.56
N ALA A 43 -3.83 17.17 3.23
CA ALA A 43 -2.50 17.06 2.62
C ALA A 43 -1.50 16.32 3.54
N LEU A 44 -1.51 16.62 4.84
CA LEU A 44 -0.71 15.90 5.84
C LEU A 44 -1.13 14.43 5.93
N ALA A 45 -2.43 14.14 5.90
CA ALA A 45 -2.93 12.77 5.94
C ALA A 45 -2.44 11.94 4.74
N LEU A 46 -2.52 12.52 3.54
CA LEU A 46 -2.08 11.90 2.30
C LEU A 46 -0.55 11.71 2.25
N SER A 47 0.22 12.69 2.70
CA SER A 47 1.69 12.58 2.74
C SER A 47 2.14 11.53 3.76
N GLY A 48 1.50 11.44 4.93
CA GLY A 48 1.73 10.37 5.89
C GLY A 48 1.43 8.98 5.32
N LEU A 49 0.33 8.84 4.59
CA LEU A 49 -0.04 7.60 3.90
C LEU A 49 0.98 7.23 2.81
N TYR A 50 1.47 8.21 2.06
CA TYR A 50 2.51 8.01 1.04
C TYR A 50 3.82 7.50 1.66
N VAL A 51 4.29 8.14 2.73
CA VAL A 51 5.50 7.72 3.45
C VAL A 51 5.32 6.31 4.05
N PHE A 52 4.13 6.02 4.57
CA PHE A 52 3.80 4.69 5.07
C PHE A 52 3.85 3.63 3.95
N ALA A 53 3.23 3.92 2.79
CA ALA A 53 3.22 3.04 1.62
C ALA A 53 4.63 2.84 1.03
N ALA A 54 5.44 3.90 0.94
CA ALA A 54 6.84 3.81 0.53
C ALA A 54 7.69 2.97 1.49
N GLY A 55 7.34 2.96 2.79
CA GLY A 55 7.94 2.10 3.80
C GLY A 55 7.48 0.63 3.75
N MET A 56 6.47 0.29 2.94
CA MET A 56 6.05 -1.08 2.69
C MET A 56 6.92 -1.68 1.59
N LYS A 57 7.64 -2.77 1.91
CA LYS A 57 8.26 -3.60 0.87
C LYS A 57 7.14 -4.14 -0.01
N VAL A 58 7.12 -3.74 -1.28
CA VAL A 58 6.24 -4.35 -2.27
C VAL A 58 6.76 -5.77 -2.49
N THR A 59 6.16 -6.74 -1.80
CA THR A 59 6.41 -8.15 -2.08
C THR A 59 5.68 -8.50 -3.37
N THR A 60 6.32 -8.26 -4.51
CA THR A 60 5.90 -8.85 -5.78
C THR A 60 6.02 -10.35 -5.65
N LYS A 61 4.89 -11.01 -5.38
CA LYS A 61 4.82 -12.47 -5.46
C LYS A 61 5.03 -12.84 -6.92
N ARG A 62 6.22 -13.35 -7.26
CA ARG A 62 6.49 -13.91 -8.58
C ARG A 62 5.55 -15.12 -8.75
N LEU A 63 4.77 -15.14 -9.83
CA LEU A 63 3.87 -16.23 -10.20
C LEU A 63 4.40 -16.93 -11.45
N ARG A 64 4.13 -18.24 -11.58
CA ARG A 64 4.46 -19.05 -12.75
C ARG A 64 3.19 -19.74 -13.26
N ILE A 65 3.14 -19.97 -14.57
CA ILE A 65 2.04 -20.69 -15.20
C ILE A 65 2.54 -22.09 -15.57
N CYS A 66 1.78 -23.12 -15.20
CA CYS A 66 2.08 -24.48 -15.63
C CYS A 66 1.90 -24.61 -17.15
N SER A 67 2.89 -25.17 -17.86
CA SER A 67 2.83 -25.35 -19.32
C SER A 67 1.68 -26.28 -19.74
N GLU A 68 1.38 -27.27 -18.90
CA GLU A 68 0.45 -28.38 -19.17
C GLU A 68 -1.00 -28.00 -18.90
N CYS A 69 -1.30 -27.54 -17.68
CA CYS A 69 -2.68 -27.26 -17.25
C CYS A 69 -3.01 -25.76 -17.14
N LYS A 70 -2.06 -24.87 -17.47
CA LYS A 70 -2.19 -23.40 -17.38
C LYS A 70 -2.55 -22.85 -15.99
N ALA A 71 -2.48 -23.67 -14.94
CA ALA A 71 -2.71 -23.24 -13.57
C ALA A 71 -1.62 -22.27 -13.09
N VAL A 72 -2.04 -21.23 -12.36
CA VAL A 72 -1.14 -20.25 -11.74
C VAL A 72 -0.58 -20.82 -10.44
N ASN A 73 0.73 -20.83 -10.32
CA ASN A 73 1.48 -21.38 -9.19
C ASN A 73 2.46 -20.33 -8.65
N SER A 74 2.90 -20.50 -7.41
CA SER A 74 4.00 -19.70 -6.85
C SER A 74 5.28 -19.92 -7.67
N ALA A 75 6.09 -18.88 -7.89
CA ALA A 75 7.36 -19.04 -8.60
C ALA A 75 8.37 -19.95 -7.88
N VAL A 76 8.18 -20.18 -6.58
CA VAL A 76 9.02 -21.10 -5.78
C VAL A 76 8.50 -22.54 -5.84
N ALA A 77 7.32 -22.79 -6.42
CA ALA A 77 6.78 -24.13 -6.53
C ALA A 77 7.59 -24.94 -7.56
N THR A 78 8.05 -26.12 -7.14
CA THR A 78 8.72 -27.10 -8.00
C THR A 78 7.73 -28.00 -8.74
N VAL A 79 6.51 -28.10 -8.24
CA VAL A 79 5.44 -28.98 -8.76
C VAL A 79 4.15 -28.18 -8.88
N CYS A 80 3.39 -28.43 -9.94
CA CYS A 80 2.09 -27.81 -10.13
C CYS A 80 1.07 -28.38 -9.15
N SER A 81 0.36 -27.50 -8.42
CA SER A 81 -0.68 -27.91 -7.46
C SER A 81 -1.90 -28.59 -8.09
N CYS A 82 -2.13 -28.40 -9.39
CA CYS A 82 -3.29 -28.94 -10.09
C CYS A 82 -3.00 -30.30 -10.73
N CYS A 83 -1.90 -30.43 -11.46
CA CYS A 83 -1.59 -31.65 -12.21
C CYS A 83 -0.42 -32.49 -11.64
N ASN A 84 0.17 -32.08 -10.51
CA ASN A 84 1.33 -32.72 -9.88
C ASN A 84 2.54 -32.96 -10.79
N LYS A 85 2.61 -32.27 -11.94
CA LYS A 85 3.76 -32.30 -12.86
C LYS A 85 4.82 -31.29 -12.44
N PRO A 86 6.12 -31.57 -12.69
CA PRO A 86 7.21 -30.66 -12.37
C PRO A 86 7.10 -29.37 -13.18
N LEU A 87 7.31 -28.24 -12.52
CA LEU A 87 7.38 -26.91 -13.14
C LEU A 87 8.83 -26.67 -13.60
N GLN A 88 9.04 -26.50 -14.91
CA GLN A 88 10.34 -26.24 -15.51
C GLN A 88 10.98 -24.97 -14.91
N LEU A 89 12.22 -25.08 -14.40
CA LEU A 89 12.91 -24.01 -13.67
C LEU A 89 13.46 -22.87 -14.54
N ASN A 90 13.37 -22.96 -15.88
CA ASN A 90 14.26 -22.20 -16.78
C ASN A 90 13.60 -21.16 -17.70
N GLN A 91 12.44 -20.60 -17.37
CA GLN A 91 11.77 -19.64 -18.27
C GLN A 91 11.10 -18.43 -17.57
N CYS A 92 11.77 -17.82 -16.60
CA CYS A 92 11.53 -16.41 -16.33
C CYS A 92 12.83 -15.66 -16.63
N PRO A 93 12.95 -14.95 -17.77
CA PRO A 93 14.02 -13.98 -17.91
C PRO A 93 13.88 -13.00 -16.74
N ASP A 94 14.93 -12.88 -15.94
CA ASP A 94 15.04 -11.76 -15.02
C ASP A 94 14.93 -10.50 -15.87
N ARG A 95 13.77 -9.84 -15.83
CA ARG A 95 13.68 -8.44 -16.24
C ARG A 95 14.51 -7.67 -15.22
N GLN A 96 15.76 -7.40 -15.61
CA GLN A 96 16.61 -6.37 -15.03
C GLN A 96 15.88 -5.03 -14.97
#